data_AF-A0AAV4R4F1-F1
#
_entry.id   AF-A0AAV4R4F1-F1
#
_cell.length_a   1.000
_cell.length_b   1.000
_cell.length_c   1.000
_cell.angle_alpha   90.00
_cell.angle_beta   90.00
_cell.angle_gamma   90.00
#
_symmetry.space_group_name_H-M   'P 1'
#
loop_
_entity.id
_entity.type
_entity.pdbx_description
1 polymer ?
#
loop_
_entity_poly.entity_id
_entity_poly.type
_entity_poly.pdbx_seq_one_letter_code
_entity_poly.pdbx_strand_id
1 'polypeptide(L)'
;MQFDKKNYCRKAFPLTSYTKASSKQNASQVLSAQELSENDDFSTSLVLDPFLNFCTHKMNTRFRAPRVQKEELTRIITNFCIHQDYEKAYKQLTSGEWANVFFHIKSKVQLTKFKEHIIRYLRIFDKHSGFEILPCSRYSTENYMGAKVCATKNGARMNVYPI
;
A
#
# COMPACT_ATOMS: atom_id res chain seq x y z
N MET A 1 2.71 -3.57 -40.75
CA MET A 1 2.45 -2.15 -40.44
C MET A 1 3.14 -1.84 -39.11
N GLN A 2 4.31 -1.21 -39.19
CA GLN A 2 5.23 -0.94 -38.08
C GLN A 2 4.72 0.25 -37.27
N PHE A 3 4.49 0.11 -35.96
CA PHE A 3 4.20 1.25 -35.08
C PHE A 3 5.52 1.88 -34.60
N ASP A 4 5.75 3.11 -35.03
CA ASP A 4 6.99 3.87 -34.85
C ASP A 4 7.09 4.44 -33.42
N LYS A 5 8.24 4.19 -32.76
CA LYS A 5 8.50 4.50 -31.33
C LYS A 5 9.19 5.86 -31.13
N LYS A 6 8.87 6.85 -31.93
CA LYS A 6 9.48 8.19 -31.83
C LYS A 6 8.37 9.22 -31.68
N ASN A 7 8.48 10.07 -30.65
CA ASN A 7 7.64 11.26 -30.36
C ASN A 7 6.74 11.25 -29.12
N TYR A 8 7.11 10.56 -28.03
CA TYR A 8 6.55 10.86 -26.70
C TYR A 8 7.63 11.27 -25.70
N CYS A 9 8.40 12.32 -26.02
CA CYS A 9 9.16 13.05 -25.01
C CYS A 9 9.60 14.40 -25.59
N ARG A 10 8.96 15.49 -25.14
CA ARG A 10 9.47 16.89 -25.09
C ARG A 10 8.32 17.84 -24.75
N LYS A 11 7.83 17.75 -23.51
CA LYS A 11 7.40 18.94 -22.78
C LYS A 11 8.12 18.90 -21.45
N ALA A 12 9.23 19.62 -21.38
CA ALA A 12 9.97 19.82 -20.15
C ALA A 12 9.05 20.55 -19.16
N PHE A 13 8.73 19.91 -18.04
CA PHE A 13 8.19 20.61 -16.88
C PHE A 13 9.30 21.49 -16.31
N PRO A 14 9.04 22.75 -15.93
CA PRO A 14 10.06 23.60 -15.33
C PRO A 14 10.52 22.96 -14.01
N LEU A 15 11.84 22.74 -13.87
CA LEU A 15 12.46 22.40 -12.60
C LEU A 15 12.39 23.62 -11.69
N THR A 16 11.29 23.77 -10.95
CA THR A 16 11.25 24.69 -9.82
C THR A 16 12.19 24.15 -8.74
N SER A 17 13.20 24.95 -8.40
CA SER A 17 14.23 24.65 -7.40
C SER A 17 13.60 24.16 -6.09
N TYR A 18 13.78 22.87 -5.78
CA TYR A 18 13.47 22.33 -4.46
C TYR A 18 14.40 22.97 -3.43
N THR A 19 13.90 23.98 -2.72
CA THR A 19 14.53 24.47 -1.50
C THR A 19 14.50 23.35 -0.46
N LYS A 20 15.68 22.92 0.01
CA LYS A 20 15.84 21.97 1.11
C LYS A 20 15.11 22.50 2.35
N ALA A 21 13.97 21.91 2.67
CA ALA A 21 13.36 22.06 3.99
C ALA A 21 14.08 21.10 4.95
N SER A 22 15.04 21.62 5.72
CA SER A 22 15.65 20.94 6.86
C SER A 22 14.64 20.91 8.02
N SER A 23 13.67 20.00 7.96
CA SER A 23 12.84 19.69 9.11
C SER A 23 13.66 18.88 10.10
N LYS A 24 14.00 19.48 11.25
CA LYS A 24 14.40 18.73 12.46
C LYS A 24 13.25 17.80 12.83
N GLN A 25 13.26 16.57 12.35
CA GLN A 25 12.30 15.55 12.77
C GLN A 25 12.72 15.05 14.15
N ASN A 26 11.80 15.12 15.12
CA ASN A 26 12.00 14.61 16.47
C ASN A 26 12.45 13.14 16.40
N ALA A 27 13.57 12.80 17.05
CA ALA A 27 14.16 11.47 17.06
C ALA A 27 13.20 10.36 17.56
N SER A 28 12.10 10.72 18.21
CA SER A 28 11.03 9.82 18.65
C SER A 28 10.13 9.29 17.52
N GLN A 29 10.18 9.87 16.31
CA GLN A 29 9.31 9.46 15.19
C GLN A 29 9.92 8.42 14.25
N VAL A 30 11.24 8.22 14.25
CA VAL A 30 11.89 7.28 13.33
C VAL A 30 11.60 5.84 13.78
N LEU A 31 11.15 4.99 12.86
CA LEU A 31 11.03 3.54 13.08
C LEU A 31 12.41 2.90 12.93
N SER A 32 12.71 1.87 13.72
CA SER A 32 13.86 1.03 13.39
C SER A 32 13.61 0.32 12.05
N ALA A 33 14.67 -0.08 11.34
CA ALA A 33 14.54 -0.83 10.09
C ALA A 33 13.72 -2.11 10.27
N GLN A 34 13.85 -2.76 11.44
CA GLN A 34 13.06 -3.93 11.79
C GLN A 34 11.57 -3.59 11.99
N GLU A 35 11.25 -2.55 12.75
CA GLU A 35 9.86 -2.16 12.97
C GLU A 35 9.19 -1.69 11.67
N LEU A 36 9.95 -1.01 10.80
CA LEU A 36 9.48 -0.61 9.48
C LEU A 36 9.14 -1.84 8.62
N SER A 37 10.06 -2.81 8.56
CA SER A 37 9.89 -4.09 7.87
C SER A 37 8.66 -4.86 8.38
N GLU A 38 8.51 -5.00 9.70
CA GLU A 38 7.34 -5.66 10.30
C GLU A 38 6.03 -4.95 9.94
N ASN A 39 5.97 -3.63 10.10
CA ASN A 39 4.75 -2.87 9.80
C ASN A 39 4.40 -2.91 8.31
N ASP A 40 5.40 -2.91 7.43
CA ASP A 40 5.20 -2.98 5.98
C ASP A 40 4.68 -4.35 5.55
N ASP A 41 5.28 -5.44 6.04
CA ASP A 41 4.84 -6.81 5.76
C ASP A 41 3.40 -7.05 6.24
N PHE A 42 3.03 -6.55 7.43
CA PHE A 42 1.64 -6.63 7.91
C PHE A 42 0.70 -5.79 7.07
N SER A 43 1.10 -4.58 6.67
CA SER A 43 0.23 -3.67 5.91
C SER A 43 -0.02 -4.19 4.49
N THR A 44 1.01 -4.70 3.83
CA THR A 44 0.87 -5.32 2.50
C THR A 44 0.00 -6.56 2.57
N SER A 45 0.14 -7.41 3.59
CA SER A 45 -0.71 -8.60 3.74
C SER A 45 -2.16 -8.33 4.10
N LEU A 46 -2.46 -7.25 4.82
CA LEU A 46 -3.83 -6.88 5.16
C LEU A 46 -4.55 -6.13 4.02
N VAL A 47 -3.81 -5.34 3.25
CA VAL A 47 -4.39 -4.39 2.29
C VAL A 47 -4.14 -4.80 0.84
N LEU A 48 -2.87 -5.03 0.45
CA LEU A 48 -2.50 -5.25 -0.95
C LEU A 48 -2.67 -6.69 -1.41
N ASP A 49 -2.19 -7.66 -0.63
CA ASP A 49 -2.23 -9.08 -1.01
C ASP A 49 -3.66 -9.60 -1.27
N PRO A 50 -4.69 -9.19 -0.49
CA PRO A 50 -6.08 -9.54 -0.77
C PRO A 50 -6.64 -8.89 -2.04
N PHE A 51 -6.16 -7.69 -2.39
CA PHE A 51 -6.57 -6.97 -3.59
C PHE A 51 -5.91 -7.54 -4.86
N LEU A 52 -4.60 -7.79 -4.81
CA LEU A 52 -3.83 -8.33 -5.94
C LEU A 52 -3.99 -9.84 -6.11
N ASN A 53 -4.59 -10.50 -5.13
CA ASN A 53 -4.82 -11.93 -5.06
C ASN A 53 -3.52 -12.78 -4.97
N PHE A 54 -2.35 -12.19 -4.72
CA PHE A 54 -1.10 -12.89 -4.46
C PHE A 54 -0.30 -12.25 -3.31
N CYS A 55 0.66 -12.98 -2.75
CA CYS A 55 1.54 -12.46 -1.72
C CYS A 55 2.61 -11.57 -2.38
N THR A 56 2.56 -10.27 -2.11
CA THR A 56 3.62 -9.33 -2.52
C THR A 56 4.92 -9.60 -1.76
N HIS A 57 6.02 -9.00 -2.21
CA HIS A 57 7.33 -9.13 -1.55
C HIS A 57 7.24 -8.86 -0.05
N LYS A 58 7.93 -9.68 0.76
CA LYS A 58 8.02 -9.52 2.22
C LYS A 58 9.49 -9.38 2.63
N MET A 59 9.76 -8.46 3.53
CA MET A 59 11.10 -8.14 3.99
C MET A 59 11.59 -9.13 5.05
N ASN A 60 10.69 -9.64 5.91
CA ASN A 60 11.05 -10.60 6.93
C ASN A 60 10.94 -12.05 6.40
N THR A 61 12.06 -12.77 6.39
CA THR A 61 12.14 -14.17 5.93
C THR A 61 11.30 -15.13 6.76
N ARG A 62 10.95 -14.77 8.00
CA ARG A 62 10.08 -15.54 8.90
C ARG A 62 8.70 -14.92 9.09
N PHE A 63 8.30 -14.02 8.18
CA PHE A 63 7.00 -13.39 8.24
C PHE A 63 5.88 -14.44 8.23
N ARG A 64 4.89 -14.25 9.11
CA ARG A 64 3.65 -15.03 9.14
C ARG A 64 2.50 -14.05 9.01
N ALA A 65 1.80 -14.13 7.89
CA ALA A 65 0.61 -13.32 7.66
C ALA A 65 -0.42 -13.55 8.78
N PRO A 66 -1.17 -12.51 9.19
CA PRO A 66 -2.32 -12.67 10.06
C PRO A 66 -3.27 -13.75 9.54
N ARG A 67 -3.80 -14.58 10.44
CA ARG A 67 -4.83 -15.55 10.09
C ARG A 67 -6.18 -14.84 9.95
N VAL A 68 -6.41 -14.24 8.78
CA VAL A 68 -7.65 -13.57 8.42
C VAL A 68 -8.15 -14.13 7.10
N GLN A 69 -9.46 -14.25 6.94
CA GLN A 69 -10.06 -14.70 5.69
C GLN A 69 -9.81 -13.65 4.61
N LYS A 70 -9.28 -14.08 3.46
CA LYS A 70 -8.90 -13.18 2.36
C LYS A 70 -10.13 -12.46 1.82
N GLU A 71 -11.25 -13.16 1.71
CA GLU A 71 -12.53 -12.66 1.23
C GLU A 71 -13.05 -11.52 2.10
N GLU A 72 -12.85 -11.60 3.42
CA GLU A 72 -13.23 -10.54 4.35
C GLU A 72 -12.38 -9.29 4.12
N LEU A 73 -11.06 -9.45 3.98
CA LEU A 73 -10.14 -8.34 3.69
C LEU A 73 -10.49 -7.68 2.35
N THR A 74 -10.68 -8.47 1.29
CA THR A 74 -11.08 -7.97 -0.03
C THR A 74 -12.40 -7.21 0.06
N ARG A 75 -13.37 -7.68 0.84
CA ARG A 75 -14.65 -6.98 1.08
C ARG A 75 -14.44 -5.63 1.78
N ILE A 76 -13.57 -5.55 2.79
CA ILE A 76 -13.25 -4.30 3.49
C ILE A 76 -12.63 -3.29 2.53
N ILE A 77 -11.64 -3.70 1.73
CA ILE A 77 -10.98 -2.81 0.75
C ILE A 77 -11.96 -2.35 -0.34
N THR A 78 -12.81 -3.25 -0.83
CA THR A 78 -13.85 -2.91 -1.84
C THR A 78 -14.85 -1.90 -1.27
N ASN A 79 -15.29 -2.08 -0.02
CA ASN A 79 -16.14 -1.11 0.66
C ASN A 79 -15.45 0.23 0.84
N PHE A 80 -14.16 0.24 1.20
CA PHE A 80 -13.37 1.47 1.34
C PHE A 80 -13.30 2.26 0.02
N CYS A 81 -13.18 1.59 -1.13
CA CYS A 81 -13.22 2.25 -2.44
C CYS A 81 -14.53 3.03 -2.66
N ILE A 82 -15.63 2.63 -2.01
CA ILE A 82 -16.93 3.28 -2.08
C ILE A 82 -17.00 4.45 -1.07
N HIS A 83 -16.82 4.15 0.22
CA HIS A 83 -17.10 5.10 1.31
C HIS A 83 -15.93 6.02 1.68
N GLN A 84 -14.67 5.67 1.34
CA GLN A 84 -13.45 6.47 1.59
C GLN A 84 -13.27 6.90 3.07
N ASP A 85 -13.68 6.03 3.99
CA ASP A 85 -13.56 6.26 5.44
C ASP A 85 -12.39 5.45 5.98
N TYR A 86 -11.29 6.15 6.21
CA TYR A 86 -10.02 5.58 6.66
C TYR A 86 -10.11 4.97 8.06
N GLU A 87 -10.81 5.64 8.98
CA GLU A 87 -10.92 5.17 10.36
C GLU A 87 -11.76 3.91 10.45
N LYS A 88 -12.87 3.87 9.71
CA LYS A 88 -13.73 2.70 9.62
C LYS A 88 -13.00 1.52 9.00
N ALA A 89 -12.31 1.72 7.88
CA ALA A 89 -11.55 0.66 7.22
C ALA A 89 -10.42 0.14 8.12
N TYR A 90 -9.67 1.02 8.78
CA TYR A 90 -8.64 0.62 9.73
C TYR A 90 -9.21 -0.25 10.86
N LYS A 91 -10.31 0.19 11.50
CA LYS A 91 -10.97 -0.57 12.56
C LYS A 91 -11.41 -1.97 12.10
N GLN A 92 -11.93 -2.09 10.88
CA GLN A 92 -12.35 -3.38 10.32
C GLN A 92 -11.15 -4.28 10.00
N LEU A 93 -10.07 -3.73 9.46
CA LEU A 93 -8.84 -4.50 9.19
C LEU A 93 -8.22 -5.02 10.49
N THR A 94 -8.38 -4.28 11.59
CA THR A 94 -7.80 -4.61 12.90
C THR A 94 -8.80 -5.15 13.91
N SER A 95 -10.00 -5.59 13.50
CA SER A 95 -11.01 -6.16 14.41
C SER A 95 -10.92 -7.68 14.58
N GLY A 96 -10.02 -8.35 13.86
CA GLY A 96 -9.86 -9.80 13.94
C GLY A 96 -9.09 -10.25 15.19
N GLU A 97 -9.27 -11.52 15.59
CA GLU A 97 -8.60 -12.13 16.75
C GLU A 97 -7.07 -12.01 16.74
N TRP A 98 -6.46 -12.00 15.54
CA TRP A 98 -5.02 -11.79 15.38
C TRP A 98 -4.54 -10.44 15.98
N ALA A 99 -5.40 -9.42 15.94
CA ALA A 99 -5.08 -8.07 16.40
C ALA A 99 -4.99 -7.99 17.92
N ASN A 100 -5.72 -8.84 18.65
CA ASN A 100 -5.66 -8.90 20.12
C ASN A 100 -4.22 -9.19 20.57
N VAL A 101 -3.60 -10.25 20.02
CA VAL A 101 -2.21 -10.61 20.35
C VAL A 101 -1.24 -9.51 19.91
N PHE A 102 -1.42 -8.96 18.71
CA PHE A 102 -0.55 -7.91 18.18
C PHE A 102 -0.59 -6.63 19.04
N PHE A 103 -1.78 -6.20 19.44
CA PHE A 103 -1.99 -4.98 20.23
C PHE A 103 -1.55 -5.11 21.68
N HIS A 104 -1.62 -6.31 22.27
CA HIS A 104 -1.16 -6.53 23.64
C HIS A 104 0.36 -6.35 23.81
N ILE A 105 1.14 -6.64 22.78
CA ILE A 105 2.62 -6.66 22.86
C ILE A 105 3.23 -5.31 22.45
N LYS A 106 2.48 -4.45 21.77
CA LYS A 106 2.99 -3.20 21.19
C LYS A 106 2.58 -1.98 22.04
N SER A 107 3.50 -1.02 22.15
CA SER A 107 3.25 0.27 22.82
C SER A 107 2.29 1.16 22.03
N LYS A 108 1.65 2.14 22.69
CA LYS A 108 0.78 3.14 22.02
C LYS A 108 1.43 3.85 20.84
N VAL A 109 2.73 4.16 20.95
CA VAL A 109 3.50 4.79 19.88
C VAL A 109 3.65 3.85 18.69
N GLN A 110 3.99 2.58 18.93
CA GLN A 110 4.08 1.57 17.86
C GLN A 110 2.73 1.34 17.17
N LEU A 111 1.64 1.31 17.93
CA LEU A 111 0.29 1.18 17.37
C LEU A 111 -0.09 2.38 16.49
N THR A 112 0.28 3.58 16.91
CA THR A 112 0.06 4.80 16.11
C THR A 112 0.83 4.71 14.79
N LYS A 113 2.11 4.31 14.84
CA LYS A 113 2.93 4.14 13.63
C LYS A 113 2.42 3.04 12.71
N PHE A 114 1.93 1.93 13.27
CA PHE A 114 1.29 0.86 12.52
C PHE A 114 0.02 1.35 11.82
N LYS A 115 -0.84 2.09 12.53
CA LYS A 115 -2.04 2.71 11.95
C LYS A 115 -1.71 3.64 10.79
N GLU A 116 -0.70 4.50 10.95
CA GLU A 116 -0.25 5.36 9.85
C GLU A 116 0.18 4.55 8.62
N HIS A 117 0.85 3.41 8.82
CA HIS A 117 1.28 2.53 7.74
C HIS A 117 0.09 1.95 6.97
N ILE A 118 -0.92 1.44 7.68
CA ILE A 118 -2.16 0.95 7.07
C ILE A 118 -2.86 2.06 6.29
N ILE A 119 -2.94 3.27 6.85
CA ILE A 119 -3.53 4.43 6.18
C ILE A 119 -2.77 4.77 4.89
N ARG A 120 -1.43 4.71 4.88
CA ARG A 120 -0.62 4.93 3.66
C ARG A 120 -0.99 3.93 2.56
N TYR A 121 -1.21 2.66 2.91
CA TYR A 121 -1.63 1.65 1.93
C TYR A 121 -3.09 1.82 1.50
N LEU A 122 -4.00 2.22 2.39
CA LEU A 122 -5.37 2.55 2.01
C LEU A 122 -5.44 3.72 1.01
N ARG A 123 -4.53 4.70 1.10
CA ARG A 123 -4.45 5.83 0.15
C ARG A 123 -4.20 5.42 -1.30
N ILE A 124 -3.67 4.22 -1.54
CA ILE A 124 -3.53 3.68 -2.90
C ILE A 124 -4.91 3.54 -3.55
N PHE A 125 -5.92 3.19 -2.75
CA PHE A 125 -7.31 2.98 -3.13
C PHE A 125 -8.15 4.26 -2.98
N ASP A 126 -7.51 5.41 -2.73
CA ASP A 126 -8.20 6.69 -2.66
C ASP A 126 -8.62 7.15 -4.07
N LYS A 127 -9.83 7.69 -4.20
CA LYS A 127 -10.36 8.18 -5.49
C LYS A 127 -9.50 9.29 -6.11
N HIS A 128 -8.73 9.99 -5.29
CA HIS A 128 -7.87 11.11 -5.67
C HIS A 128 -6.39 10.76 -5.62
N SER A 129 -6.01 9.49 -5.49
CA SER A 129 -4.61 9.06 -5.47
C SER A 129 -3.85 9.46 -6.74
N GLY A 130 -4.53 9.46 -7.90
CA GLY A 130 -3.94 9.73 -9.21
C GLY A 130 -3.06 8.59 -9.74
N PHE A 131 -3.07 7.43 -9.08
CA PHE A 131 -2.37 6.23 -9.50
C PHE A 131 -3.11 4.98 -9.04
N GLU A 132 -2.82 3.86 -9.69
CA GLU A 132 -3.34 2.54 -9.33
C GLU A 132 -2.21 1.52 -9.28
N ILE A 133 -2.42 0.44 -8.53
CA ILE A 133 -1.50 -0.71 -8.49
C ILE A 133 -2.09 -1.84 -9.31
N LEU A 134 -1.27 -2.40 -10.20
CA LEU A 134 -1.63 -3.49 -11.08
C LEU A 134 -0.64 -4.65 -10.93
N PRO A 135 -1.07 -5.90 -11.16
CA PRO A 135 -0.16 -7.03 -11.33
C PRO A 135 0.86 -6.76 -12.45
N CYS A 136 2.08 -7.25 -12.27
CA CYS A 136 3.19 -7.10 -13.19
C CYS A 136 3.96 -8.42 -13.31
N SER A 137 3.89 -9.03 -14.49
CA SER A 137 4.60 -10.27 -14.83
C SER A 137 5.82 -10.03 -15.73
N ARG A 138 6.41 -8.82 -15.69
CA ARG A 138 7.52 -8.47 -16.60
C ARG A 138 8.85 -9.12 -16.22
N TYR A 139 9.11 -9.31 -14.93
CA TYR A 139 10.42 -9.71 -14.42
C TYR A 139 10.39 -11.15 -13.90
N SER A 140 11.23 -12.01 -14.49
CA SER A 140 11.35 -13.42 -14.12
C SER A 140 11.97 -13.62 -12.73
N THR A 141 12.77 -12.66 -12.26
CA THR A 141 13.38 -12.68 -10.91
C THR A 141 12.36 -12.61 -9.77
N GLU A 142 11.12 -12.18 -10.07
CA GLU A 142 10.01 -12.09 -9.13
C GLU A 142 8.98 -13.22 -9.33
N ASN A 143 9.39 -14.32 -10.00
CA ASN A 143 8.51 -15.43 -10.37
C ASN A 143 7.27 -15.00 -11.16
N TYR A 144 7.34 -13.88 -11.90
CA TYR A 144 6.22 -13.29 -12.63
C TYR A 144 5.06 -12.81 -11.74
N MET A 145 5.30 -12.64 -10.43
CA MET A 145 4.32 -12.24 -9.40
C MET A 145 4.68 -10.87 -8.80
N GLY A 146 4.93 -9.90 -9.65
CA GLY A 146 5.23 -8.53 -9.26
C GLY A 146 3.99 -7.63 -9.25
N ALA A 147 4.16 -6.41 -8.74
CA ALA A 147 3.17 -5.34 -8.84
C ALA A 147 3.84 -4.09 -9.45
N LYS A 148 3.06 -3.26 -10.15
CA LYS A 148 3.53 -1.99 -10.72
C LYS A 148 2.55 -0.88 -10.36
N VAL A 149 3.10 0.33 -10.24
CA VAL A 149 2.31 1.56 -10.08
C VAL A 149 2.10 2.19 -11.46
N CYS A 150 0.85 2.50 -11.80
CA CYS A 150 0.47 3.15 -13.06
C CYS A 150 -0.28 4.45 -12.76
N ALA A 151 0.04 5.53 -13.46
CA ALA A 151 -0.69 6.79 -13.32
C ALA A 151 -2.08 6.67 -13.95
N THR A 152 -3.11 7.15 -13.26
CA THR A 152 -4.47 7.22 -13.81
C THR A 152 -4.65 8.56 -14.54
N LYS A 153 -5.15 8.55 -15.78
CA LYS A 153 -5.44 9.79 -16.51
C LYS A 153 -6.62 10.51 -15.82
N ASN A 154 -6.41 11.75 -15.38
CA ASN A 154 -7.42 12.72 -14.97
C ASN A 154 -8.44 12.22 -13.93
N GLY A 155 -8.00 11.71 -12.77
CA GLY A 155 -8.89 11.42 -11.65
C GLY A 155 -9.97 10.37 -11.97
N ALA A 156 -9.73 9.53 -12.98
CA ALA A 156 -10.60 8.41 -13.28
C ALA A 156 -10.56 7.41 -12.11
N ARG A 157 -11.75 6.99 -11.68
CA ARG A 157 -11.97 6.03 -10.60
C ARG A 157 -11.11 4.79 -10.81
N MET A 158 -10.51 4.29 -9.73
CA MET A 158 -9.84 2.99 -9.73
C MET A 158 -10.81 1.94 -10.26
N ASN A 159 -10.44 1.26 -11.35
CA ASN A 159 -11.23 0.15 -11.85
C ASN A 159 -11.03 -1.01 -10.88
N VAL A 160 -12.06 -1.33 -10.10
CA VAL A 160 -12.10 -2.61 -9.40
C VAL A 160 -12.20 -3.65 -10.50
N TYR A 161 -11.09 -4.31 -10.81
CA TYR A 161 -11.09 -5.39 -11.80
C TYR A 161 -12.02 -6.48 -11.27
N PRO A 162 -13.09 -6.84 -12.01
CA PRO A 162 -13.89 -7.99 -11.64
C PRO A 162 -12.97 -9.20 -11.66
N ILE A 163 -12.99 -9.93 -10.54
CA ILE A 163 -12.26 -11.18 -10.33
C ILE A 163 -12.97 -12.28 -11.11
#